data_AF-A0A9R1VFK9-F1
#
_entry.id   AF-A0A9R1VFK9-F1
#
_cell.length_a   1.000
_cell.length_b   1.000
_cell.length_c   1.000
_cell.angle_alpha   90.00
_cell.angle_beta   90.00
_cell.angle_gamma   90.00
#
_symmetry.space_group_name_H-M   'P 1'
#
loop_
_entity.id
_entity.type
_entity.pdbx_description
1 polymer ?
#
loop_
_entity_poly.entity_id
_entity_poly.type
_entity_poly.pdbx_seq_one_letter_code
_entity_poly.pdbx_strand_id
1 'polypeptide(L)'
;MSVVGFDLGNESCVVAVARQRGIDVVLNDESKRETPALVCFGDKHRFLGTAGAATSMMNPKNTISQIKRLIGRPFSDPELQQDLKALPFSVTEGPDGFPLINARRAVMDAATIAGLHPLRLMHETTATALAYGIYKTDLPENEQLNVAFIDIGHASMQVSSEAQCPLVQYITRELLTCLIMEHVMRFASPE
;
A
#
# COMPACT_ATOMS: atom_id res chain seq x y z
N MET A 1 -10.11 -15.83 11.43
CA MET A 1 -10.20 -14.68 10.50
C MET A 1 -8.94 -14.61 9.65
N SER A 2 -9.02 -14.10 8.43
CA SER A 2 -7.88 -13.92 7.52
C SER A 2 -7.37 -12.49 7.59
N VAL A 3 -6.07 -12.28 7.43
CA VAL A 3 -5.46 -10.95 7.32
C VAL A 3 -5.28 -10.60 5.84
N VAL A 4 -5.56 -9.35 5.48
CA VAL A 4 -5.43 -8.83 4.12
C VAL A 4 -4.37 -7.75 4.10
N GLY A 5 -3.42 -7.86 3.17
CA GLY A 5 -2.43 -6.84 2.85
C GLY A 5 -2.87 -6.06 1.61
N PHE A 6 -2.71 -4.74 1.67
CA PHE A 6 -2.96 -3.83 0.55
C PHE A 6 -1.66 -3.13 0.19
N ASP A 7 -1.21 -3.31 -1.05
CA ASP A 7 -0.21 -2.47 -1.67
C ASP A 7 -0.94 -1.37 -2.45
N LEU A 8 -0.73 -0.12 -2.04
CA LEU A 8 -1.40 1.05 -2.59
C LEU A 8 -0.42 1.85 -3.45
N GLY A 9 -0.17 1.33 -4.64
CA GLY A 9 0.68 1.99 -5.63
C GLY A 9 0.05 3.25 -6.22
N ASN A 10 0.86 4.01 -6.96
CA ASN A 10 0.40 5.25 -7.60
C ASN A 10 -0.43 4.99 -8.87
N GLU A 11 -0.19 3.87 -9.54
CA GLU A 11 -0.85 3.48 -10.80
C GLU A 11 -1.79 2.28 -10.60
N SER A 12 -1.35 1.27 -9.86
CA SER A 12 -2.12 0.08 -9.53
C SER A 12 -2.00 -0.26 -8.04
N CYS A 13 -2.98 -1.00 -7.54
CA CYS A 13 -3.01 -1.59 -6.22
C CYS A 13 -3.02 -3.12 -6.32
N VAL A 14 -2.40 -3.78 -5.36
CA VAL A 14 -2.39 -5.23 -5.21
C VAL A 14 -2.98 -5.61 -3.86
N VAL A 15 -3.77 -6.67 -3.83
CA VAL A 15 -4.36 -7.20 -2.60
C VAL A 15 -3.90 -8.63 -2.40
N ALA A 16 -3.37 -8.92 -1.21
CA ALA A 16 -2.95 -10.26 -0.84
C ALA A 16 -3.66 -10.71 0.44
N VAL A 17 -3.98 -12.01 0.55
CA VAL A 17 -4.62 -12.59 1.72
C VAL A 17 -3.75 -13.70 2.29
N ALA A 18 -3.51 -13.64 3.60
CA ALA A 18 -2.86 -14.73 4.33
C ALA A 18 -3.92 -15.79 4.70
N ARG A 19 -3.81 -16.98 4.13
CA ARG A 19 -4.70 -18.12 4.40
C ARG A 19 -4.00 -19.46 4.13
N GLN A 20 -4.48 -20.55 4.73
CA GLN A 20 -4.03 -21.93 4.44
C GLN A 20 -2.50 -22.12 4.43
N ARG A 21 -1.78 -21.52 5.40
CA ARG A 21 -0.30 -21.56 5.51
C ARG A 21 0.46 -20.92 4.33
N GLY A 22 -0.20 -20.04 3.57
CA GLY A 22 0.40 -19.29 2.48
C GLY A 22 -0.15 -17.87 2.36
N ILE A 23 0.35 -17.17 1.35
CA ILE A 23 -0.10 -15.84 0.95
C ILE A 23 -0.54 -15.93 -0.50
N ASP A 24 -1.80 -15.61 -0.75
CA ASP A 24 -2.37 -15.59 -2.10
C ASP A 24 -2.61 -14.14 -2.54
N VAL A 25 -2.14 -13.78 -3.72
CA VAL A 25 -2.58 -12.52 -4.37
C VAL A 25 -3.96 -12.72 -4.96
N VAL A 26 -4.88 -11.84 -4.60
CA VAL A 26 -6.29 -11.90 -4.97
C VAL A 26 -6.46 -11.37 -6.39
N LEU A 27 -7.32 -12.03 -7.16
CA LEU A 27 -7.72 -11.56 -8.48
C LEU A 27 -8.88 -10.58 -8.36
N ASN A 28 -8.87 -9.53 -9.19
CA ASN A 28 -10.04 -8.69 -9.39
C ASN A 28 -11.10 -9.37 -10.28
N ASP A 29 -12.19 -8.65 -10.53
CA ASP A 29 -13.30 -9.06 -11.39
C ASP A 29 -12.89 -9.36 -12.84
N GLU A 30 -11.77 -8.79 -13.31
CA GLU A 30 -11.16 -9.09 -14.60
C GLU A 30 -10.10 -10.20 -14.55
N SER A 31 -10.00 -10.94 -13.45
CA SER A 31 -9.00 -12.00 -13.27
C SER A 31 -7.54 -11.52 -13.32
N LYS A 32 -7.29 -10.23 -13.03
CA LYS A 32 -5.94 -9.64 -12.91
C LYS A 32 -5.53 -9.54 -11.45
N ARG A 33 -4.23 -9.64 -11.18
CA ARG A 33 -3.63 -9.49 -9.84
C ARG A 33 -3.44 -8.03 -9.41
N GLU A 34 -3.62 -7.10 -10.35
CA GLU A 34 -3.48 -5.67 -10.15
C GLU A 34 -4.78 -4.96 -10.51
N THR A 35 -5.14 -3.96 -9.72
CA THR A 35 -6.31 -3.12 -9.94
C THR A 35 -5.87 -1.66 -10.07
N PRO A 36 -6.29 -0.91 -11.11
CA PRO A 36 -5.92 0.49 -11.25
C PRO A 36 -6.23 1.35 -10.00
N ALA A 37 -5.28 2.17 -9.57
CA ALA A 37 -5.36 3.00 -8.38
C ALA A 37 -6.06 4.35 -8.67
N LEU A 38 -7.34 4.27 -9.04
CA LEU A 38 -8.14 5.44 -9.40
C LEU A 38 -9.61 5.30 -9.01
N VAL A 39 -10.28 6.45 -8.92
CA VAL A 39 -11.73 6.57 -8.77
C VAL A 39 -12.24 7.59 -9.79
N CYS A 40 -13.14 7.17 -10.66
CA CYS A 40 -13.86 8.03 -11.59
C CYS A 40 -15.26 8.34 -11.06
N PHE A 41 -15.61 9.61 -10.96
CA PHE A 41 -16.90 10.09 -10.48
C PHE A 41 -17.82 10.39 -11.66
N GLY A 42 -18.89 9.59 -11.80
CA GLY A 42 -20.03 9.90 -12.66
C GLY A 42 -21.12 10.64 -11.87
N ASP A 43 -22.20 11.00 -12.56
CA ASP A 43 -23.27 11.83 -11.97
C ASP A 43 -23.98 11.17 -10.78
N LYS A 44 -24.11 9.84 -10.79
CA LYS A 44 -24.87 9.07 -9.80
C LYS A 44 -24.09 7.93 -9.15
N HIS A 45 -22.92 7.61 -9.68
CA HIS A 45 -22.13 6.45 -9.26
C HIS A 45 -20.64 6.77 -9.34
N ARG A 46 -19.87 6.01 -8.57
CA ARG A 46 -18.41 6.02 -8.62
C ARG A 46 -17.96 4.73 -9.29
N PHE A 47 -17.02 4.84 -10.20
CA PHE A 47 -16.33 3.72 -10.81
C PHE A 47 -14.94 3.61 -10.19
N LEU A 48 -14.61 2.42 -9.71
CA LEU A 48 -13.33 2.15 -9.05
C LEU A 48 -12.54 1.15 -9.88
N GLY A 49 -11.21 1.22 -9.77
CA GLY A 49 -10.37 0.22 -10.41
C GLY A 49 -10.54 0.19 -11.92
N THR A 50 -10.70 -1.01 -12.46
CA THR A 50 -10.72 -1.20 -13.91
C THR A 50 -11.93 -0.55 -14.59
N ALA A 51 -13.10 -0.58 -13.95
CA ALA A 51 -14.28 0.13 -14.44
C ALA A 51 -14.05 1.65 -14.52
N GLY A 52 -13.33 2.22 -13.54
CA GLY A 52 -12.94 3.63 -13.58
C GLY A 52 -11.94 3.91 -14.70
N ALA A 53 -10.97 3.02 -14.90
CA ALA A 53 -9.92 3.18 -15.90
C ALA A 53 -10.50 3.23 -17.31
N ALA A 54 -11.48 2.38 -17.61
CA ALA A 54 -12.18 2.34 -18.90
C ALA A 54 -12.88 3.66 -19.27
N THR A 55 -13.25 4.48 -18.29
CA THR A 55 -13.96 5.76 -18.51
C THR A 55 -13.09 6.99 -18.31
N SER A 56 -11.86 6.80 -17.81
CA SER A 56 -10.96 7.87 -17.36
C SER A 56 -10.61 8.88 -18.44
N MET A 57 -10.38 8.41 -19.68
CA MET A 57 -10.07 9.28 -20.82
C MET A 57 -11.24 10.17 -21.24
N MET A 58 -12.48 9.73 -21.03
CA MET A 58 -13.67 10.52 -21.35
C MET A 58 -14.01 11.51 -20.24
N ASN A 59 -13.65 11.21 -18.99
CA ASN A 59 -13.94 12.03 -17.81
C ASN A 59 -12.69 12.37 -16.99
N PRO A 60 -11.65 12.97 -17.60
CA PRO A 60 -10.35 13.12 -16.95
C PRO A 60 -10.40 14.07 -15.73
N LYS A 61 -11.25 15.11 -15.77
CA LYS A 61 -11.43 16.05 -14.65
C LYS A 61 -12.12 15.46 -13.43
N ASN A 62 -12.91 14.41 -13.64
CA ASN A 62 -13.65 13.72 -12.59
C ASN A 62 -13.00 12.37 -12.23
N THR A 63 -11.78 12.11 -12.71
CA THR A 63 -11.03 10.89 -12.39
C THR A 63 -9.89 11.24 -11.47
N ILE A 64 -9.98 10.82 -10.21
CA ILE A 64 -8.93 11.01 -9.22
C ILE A 64 -7.98 9.81 -9.27
N SER A 65 -6.70 10.08 -9.46
CA SER A 65 -5.62 9.09 -9.55
C SER A 65 -4.33 9.68 -8.99
N GLN A 66 -3.26 8.89 -8.93
CA GLN A 66 -1.94 9.33 -8.48
C GLN A 66 -1.92 9.94 -7.06
N ILE A 67 -2.80 9.44 -6.18
CA ILE A 67 -3.01 9.99 -4.84
C ILE A 67 -1.71 9.92 -4.00
N LYS A 68 -0.85 8.92 -4.22
CA LYS A 68 0.42 8.76 -3.50
C LYS A 68 1.36 9.97 -3.67
N ARG A 69 1.29 10.69 -4.80
CA ARG A 69 2.05 11.94 -5.02
C ARG A 69 1.57 13.11 -4.16
N LEU A 70 0.29 13.11 -3.78
CA LEU A 70 -0.35 14.20 -3.05
C LEU A 70 -0.22 14.03 -1.53
N ILE A 71 -0.23 12.77 -1.09
CA ILE A 71 -0.24 12.41 0.32
C ILE A 71 1.07 12.83 1.01
N GLY A 72 0.93 13.52 2.15
CA GLY A 72 2.02 13.75 3.09
C GLY A 72 2.99 14.86 2.70
N ARG A 73 2.70 15.59 1.61
CA ARG A 73 3.45 16.77 1.17
C ARG A 73 2.68 18.04 1.48
N PRO A 74 3.31 19.09 2.05
CA PRO A 74 2.67 20.40 2.20
C PRO A 74 2.18 20.91 0.84
N PHE A 75 1.04 21.61 0.80
CA PHE A 75 0.52 22.14 -0.46
C PHE A 75 1.50 23.13 -1.10
N SER A 76 2.27 23.85 -0.28
CA SER A 76 3.31 24.79 -0.70
C SER A 76 4.59 24.16 -1.26
N ASP A 77 4.71 22.83 -1.27
CA ASP A 77 5.89 22.13 -1.79
C ASP A 77 6.09 22.43 -3.30
N PRO A 78 7.25 22.95 -3.73
CA PRO A 78 7.50 23.32 -5.13
C PRO A 78 7.38 22.17 -6.13
N GLU A 79 7.81 20.98 -5.75
CA GLU A 79 7.72 19.79 -6.59
C GLU A 79 6.27 19.30 -6.65
N LEU A 80 5.51 19.39 -5.56
CA LEU A 80 4.07 19.12 -5.60
C LEU A 80 3.37 20.11 -6.54
N GLN A 81 3.67 21.40 -6.44
CA GLN A 81 3.13 22.43 -7.32
C GLN A 81 3.46 22.18 -8.80
N GLN A 82 4.58 21.51 -9.09
CA GLN A 82 4.90 21.05 -10.44
C GLN A 82 4.03 19.85 -10.85
N ASP A 83 3.89 18.85 -9.97
CA ASP A 83 3.02 17.69 -10.20
C ASP A 83 1.56 18.10 -10.45
N LEU A 84 1.04 19.06 -9.69
CA LEU A 84 -0.34 19.56 -9.80
C LEU A 84 -0.66 20.11 -11.20
N LYS A 85 0.33 20.66 -11.92
CA LYS A 85 0.15 21.18 -13.30
C LYS A 85 -0.08 20.07 -14.32
N ALA A 86 0.36 18.85 -14.02
CA ALA A 86 0.21 17.70 -14.90
C ALA A 86 -1.07 16.89 -14.61
N LEU A 87 -1.75 17.14 -13.49
CA LEU A 87 -2.96 16.43 -13.11
C LEU A 87 -4.18 16.96 -13.89
N PRO A 88 -5.07 16.08 -14.36
CA PRO A 88 -6.27 16.49 -15.10
C PRO A 88 -7.39 17.02 -14.19
N PHE A 89 -7.27 16.84 -12.88
CA PHE A 89 -8.24 17.26 -11.86
C PHE A 89 -7.64 18.34 -10.97
N SER A 90 -8.50 19.13 -10.34
CA SER A 90 -8.08 20.22 -9.46
C SER A 90 -7.81 19.71 -8.04
N VAL A 91 -6.74 20.22 -7.45
CA VAL A 91 -6.38 19.99 -6.05
C VAL A 91 -6.28 21.35 -5.37
N THR A 92 -6.92 21.51 -4.23
CA THR A 92 -6.92 22.74 -3.44
C THR A 92 -6.24 22.52 -2.10
N GLU A 93 -5.70 23.60 -1.54
CA GLU A 93 -5.14 23.61 -0.19
C GLU A 93 -6.25 23.40 0.85
N GLY A 94 -6.01 22.49 1.79
CA GLY A 94 -6.82 22.28 2.97
C GLY A 94 -6.52 23.29 4.07
N PRO A 95 -7.37 23.36 5.11
CA PRO A 95 -7.18 24.29 6.23
C PRO A 95 -5.90 24.03 7.04
N ASP A 96 -5.28 22.86 6.86
CA ASP A 96 -4.05 22.42 7.51
C ASP A 96 -2.78 22.69 6.67
N GLY A 97 -2.91 23.33 5.51
CA GLY A 97 -1.77 23.66 4.63
C GLY A 97 -1.25 22.48 3.80
N PHE A 98 -1.96 21.35 3.82
CA PHE A 98 -1.72 20.21 2.94
C PHE A 98 -2.73 20.23 1.80
N PRO A 99 -2.54 19.48 0.70
CA PRO A 99 -3.64 19.13 -0.18
C PRO A 99 -4.81 18.62 0.65
N LEU A 100 -6.04 18.78 0.16
CA LEU A 100 -7.28 18.21 0.76
C LEU A 100 -7.31 16.66 0.85
N ILE A 101 -6.14 16.04 0.94
CA ILE A 101 -5.79 14.64 1.14
C ILE A 101 -4.48 14.63 1.99
N ASN A 102 -4.54 14.94 3.29
CA ASN A 102 -3.38 14.90 4.19
C ASN A 102 -3.18 13.47 4.76
N ALA A 103 -2.03 12.79 4.58
CA ALA A 103 -1.84 11.46 5.15
C ALA A 103 -0.40 11.10 5.58
N ARG A 104 -0.21 10.98 6.90
CA ARG A 104 0.32 9.72 7.45
C ARG A 104 -0.78 8.86 8.09
N ARG A 105 -1.87 9.50 8.57
CA ARG A 105 -3.03 8.82 9.14
C ARG A 105 -4.15 8.56 8.15
N ALA A 106 -4.30 9.33 7.06
CA ALA A 106 -5.44 9.14 6.18
C ALA A 106 -5.49 7.80 5.43
N VAL A 107 -4.41 7.03 5.28
CA VAL A 107 -4.52 5.64 4.80
C VAL A 107 -5.22 4.76 5.83
N MET A 108 -4.89 4.92 7.12
CA MET A 108 -5.55 4.23 8.23
C MET A 108 -6.99 4.72 8.42
N ASP A 109 -7.21 6.02 8.30
CA ASP A 109 -8.55 6.61 8.39
C ASP A 109 -9.42 6.19 7.20
N ALA A 110 -8.86 6.15 5.99
CA ALA A 110 -9.54 5.63 4.80
C ALA A 110 -9.89 4.15 4.94
N ALA A 111 -8.99 3.34 5.50
CA ALA A 111 -9.28 1.94 5.83
C ALA A 111 -10.46 1.84 6.82
N THR A 112 -10.46 2.67 7.86
CA THR A 112 -11.56 2.74 8.84
C THR A 112 -12.89 3.17 8.18
N ILE A 113 -12.86 4.18 7.31
CA ILE A 113 -14.02 4.64 6.53
C ILE A 113 -14.53 3.52 5.60
N ALA A 114 -13.63 2.70 5.06
CA ALA A 114 -13.96 1.52 4.26
C ALA A 114 -14.47 0.33 5.08
N GLY A 115 -14.61 0.47 6.41
CA GLY A 115 -15.08 -0.59 7.30
C GLY A 115 -14.02 -1.63 7.66
N LEU A 116 -12.74 -1.34 7.43
CA LEU A 116 -11.62 -2.20 7.79
C LEU A 116 -11.05 -1.80 9.15
N HIS A 117 -10.49 -2.77 9.88
CA HIS A 117 -9.68 -2.50 11.06
C HIS A 117 -8.20 -2.47 10.67
N PRO A 118 -7.58 -1.29 10.55
CA PRO A 118 -6.20 -1.22 10.11
C PRO A 118 -5.24 -1.66 11.23
N LEU A 119 -4.50 -2.74 11.00
CA LEU A 119 -3.59 -3.31 12.00
C LEU A 119 -2.24 -2.58 12.07
N ARG A 120 -1.69 -2.22 10.90
CA ARG A 120 -0.37 -1.59 10.78
C ARG A 120 -0.22 -0.94 9.41
N LEU A 121 0.39 0.24 9.37
CA LEU A 121 0.96 0.81 8.17
C LEU A 121 2.43 0.34 8.05
N MET A 122 2.81 -0.23 6.92
CA MET A 122 4.15 -0.77 6.67
C MET A 122 4.78 -0.05 5.47
N HIS A 123 6.09 0.20 5.53
CA HIS A 123 6.84 0.68 4.38
C HIS A 123 6.92 -0.41 3.30
N GLU A 124 6.78 -0.03 2.04
CA GLU A 124 6.78 -0.95 0.90
C GLU A 124 8.07 -1.78 0.84
N THR A 125 9.24 -1.14 0.98
CA THR A 125 10.51 -1.86 0.93
C THR A 125 10.70 -2.80 2.13
N THR A 126 10.18 -2.46 3.31
CA THR A 126 10.15 -3.36 4.47
C THR A 126 9.22 -4.55 4.24
N ALA A 127 8.07 -4.35 3.59
CA ALA A 127 7.17 -5.44 3.20
C ALA A 127 7.84 -6.38 2.18
N THR A 128 8.56 -5.81 1.21
CA THR A 128 9.37 -6.57 0.24
C THR A 128 10.48 -7.36 0.92
N ALA A 129 11.18 -6.77 1.89
CA ALA A 129 12.21 -7.45 2.64
C ALA A 129 11.67 -8.59 3.50
N LEU A 130 10.49 -8.39 4.11
CA LEU A 130 9.80 -9.46 4.83
C LEU A 130 9.44 -10.62 3.88
N ALA A 131 8.89 -10.32 2.70
CA ALA A 131 8.60 -11.34 1.70
C ALA A 131 9.86 -12.07 1.26
N TYR A 132 10.96 -11.36 1.00
CA TYR A 132 12.26 -11.94 0.68
C TYR A 132 12.72 -12.90 1.79
N GLY A 133 12.68 -12.46 3.06
CA GLY A 133 13.09 -13.27 4.21
C GLY A 133 12.23 -14.52 4.46
N ILE A 134 10.95 -14.49 4.11
CA ILE A 134 10.03 -15.64 4.26
C ILE A 134 10.28 -16.70 3.19
N TYR A 135 10.48 -16.27 1.94
CA TYR A 135 10.54 -17.20 0.80
C TYR A 135 11.97 -17.64 0.41
N LYS A 136 13.00 -16.89 0.80
CA LYS A 136 14.39 -17.23 0.50
C LYS A 136 14.89 -18.30 1.47
N THR A 137 15.18 -19.51 0.96
CA THR A 137 15.53 -20.68 1.78
C THR A 137 17.04 -20.86 2.02
N ASP A 138 17.87 -20.18 1.24
CA ASP A 138 19.33 -20.26 1.20
C ASP A 138 20.01 -19.07 1.91
N LEU A 139 19.33 -18.49 2.91
CA LEU A 139 19.88 -17.40 3.71
C LEU A 139 20.92 -17.94 4.70
N PRO A 140 22.10 -17.29 4.84
CA PRO A 140 23.13 -17.75 5.76
C PRO A 140 22.66 -17.63 7.22
N GLU A 141 22.79 -18.71 7.99
CA GLU A 141 22.30 -18.79 9.38
C GLU A 141 23.18 -18.09 10.41
N ASN A 142 24.48 -17.90 10.10
CA ASN A 142 25.47 -17.39 11.06
C ASN A 142 26.30 -16.22 10.50
N GLU A 143 25.99 -15.76 9.30
CA GLU A 143 26.67 -14.63 8.68
C GLU A 143 25.68 -13.49 8.46
N GLN A 144 26.14 -12.26 8.68
CA GLN A 144 25.33 -11.09 8.40
C GLN A 144 25.23 -10.91 6.88
N LEU A 145 24.01 -11.03 6.35
CA LEU A 145 23.71 -10.71 4.97
C LEU A 145 23.15 -9.30 4.89
N ASN A 146 23.82 -8.41 4.16
CA ASN A 146 23.31 -7.08 3.87
C ASN A 146 22.61 -7.11 2.51
N VAL A 147 21.33 -6.79 2.48
CA VAL A 147 20.53 -6.73 1.26
C VAL A 147 20.05 -5.29 1.05
N ALA A 148 20.21 -4.79 -0.18
CA ALA A 148 19.62 -3.53 -0.60
C ALA A 148 18.37 -3.80 -1.42
N PHE A 149 17.25 -3.23 -1.01
CA PHE A 149 16.00 -3.22 -1.75
C PHE A 149 15.86 -1.89 -2.45
N ILE A 150 15.74 -1.95 -3.78
CA ILE A 150 15.54 -0.78 -4.64
C ILE A 150 14.19 -0.97 -5.31
N ASP A 151 13.23 -0.12 -4.95
CA ASP A 151 11.90 -0.07 -5.54
C ASP A 151 11.79 1.17 -6.42
N ILE A 152 11.58 0.97 -7.72
CA ILE A 152 11.37 2.04 -8.70
C ILE A 152 9.96 1.82 -9.28
N GLY A 153 8.99 2.50 -8.68
CA GLY A 153 7.61 2.48 -9.12
C GLY A 153 7.28 3.66 -10.04
N HIS A 154 6.00 3.75 -10.42
CA HIS A 154 5.49 4.80 -11.32
C HIS A 154 5.81 6.24 -10.86
N ALA A 155 5.81 6.50 -9.54
CA ALA A 155 5.93 7.85 -9.00
C ALA A 155 7.01 8.02 -7.92
N SER A 156 7.66 6.94 -7.51
CA SER A 156 8.59 6.96 -6.39
C SER A 156 9.73 5.99 -6.63
N MET A 157 10.93 6.43 -6.27
CA MET A 157 12.08 5.56 -6.10
C MET A 157 12.42 5.50 -4.61
N GLN A 158 12.48 4.30 -4.07
CA GLN A 158 12.81 4.03 -2.68
C GLN A 158 14.01 3.08 -2.62
N VAL A 159 14.94 3.37 -1.72
CA VAL A 159 16.09 2.51 -1.44
C VAL A 159 16.14 2.28 0.06
N SER A 160 16.17 1.02 0.48
CA SER A 160 16.46 0.66 1.86
C SER A 160 17.50 -0.46 1.89
N SER A 161 18.45 -0.34 2.81
CA SER A 161 19.36 -1.44 3.15
C SER A 161 18.92 -2.06 4.45
N GLU A 162 18.81 -3.38 4.47
CA GLU A 162 18.57 -4.15 5.68
C GLU A 162 19.74 -5.10 5.92
N ALA A 163 20.28 -5.01 7.13
CA ALA A 163 21.24 -5.96 7.66
C ALA A 163 20.45 -7.11 8.28
N GLN A 164 20.38 -8.24 7.60
CA GLN A 164 19.75 -9.44 8.14
C GLN A 164 20.74 -10.09 9.10
N CYS A 165 20.56 -9.79 10.39
CA CYS A 165 21.31 -10.42 11.48
C CYS A 165 20.83 -11.88 11.67
N PRO A 166 21.71 -12.83 12.04
CA PRO A 166 21.29 -14.19 12.37
C PRO A 166 20.23 -14.26 13.50
N LEU A 167 20.17 -13.29 14.42
CA LEU A 167 19.08 -13.16 15.39
C LEU A 167 17.73 -12.76 14.75
N VAL A 168 17.74 -12.10 13.60
CA VAL A 168 16.52 -11.69 12.88
C VAL A 168 15.85 -12.89 12.20
N GLN A 169 16.58 -13.96 11.89
CA GLN A 169 15.98 -15.25 11.47
C GLN A 169 15.19 -15.91 12.61
N TYR A 170 15.64 -15.74 13.86
CA TYR A 170 14.91 -16.15 15.06
C TYR A 170 13.67 -15.26 15.28
N ILE A 171 13.79 -13.96 15.01
CA ILE A 171 12.67 -13.00 15.05
C ILE A 171 11.67 -13.24 13.89
N THR A 172 12.08 -13.61 12.68
CA THR A 172 11.13 -13.92 11.60
C THR A 172 10.50 -15.31 11.72
N ARG A 173 11.04 -16.21 12.54
CA ARG A 173 10.36 -17.47 12.91
C ARG A 173 9.49 -17.33 14.16
N GLU A 174 10.01 -16.79 15.26
CA GLU A 174 9.27 -16.65 16.52
C GLU A 174 8.41 -15.38 16.57
N LEU A 175 8.91 -14.25 16.08
CA LEU A 175 8.19 -12.97 16.07
C LEU A 175 7.22 -12.85 14.88
N LEU A 176 7.37 -13.63 13.79
CA LEU A 176 6.30 -13.81 12.80
C LEU A 176 5.23 -14.77 13.36
N THR A 177 5.61 -15.81 14.10
CA THR A 177 4.64 -16.64 14.83
C THR A 177 3.96 -15.82 15.92
N CYS A 178 4.64 -14.91 16.62
CA CYS A 178 4.05 -14.04 17.63
C CYS A 178 3.32 -12.83 17.03
N LEU A 179 3.76 -12.17 15.95
CA LEU A 179 2.98 -11.09 15.33
C LEU A 179 1.76 -11.63 14.59
N ILE A 180 1.88 -12.78 13.92
CA ILE A 180 0.73 -13.45 13.34
C ILE A 180 -0.14 -14.02 14.47
N MET A 181 0.36 -14.76 15.46
CA MET A 181 -0.51 -15.32 16.51
C MET A 181 -1.04 -14.27 17.49
N GLU A 182 -0.25 -13.30 17.95
CA GLU A 182 -0.66 -12.33 18.98
C GLU A 182 -1.58 -11.23 18.41
N HIS A 183 -1.51 -10.92 17.10
CA HIS A 183 -2.47 -10.01 16.44
C HIS A 183 -3.59 -10.73 15.66
N VAL A 184 -3.42 -11.98 15.22
CA VAL A 184 -4.53 -12.80 14.64
C VAL A 184 -5.40 -13.43 15.74
N MET A 185 -4.85 -13.74 16.92
CA MET A 185 -5.64 -14.25 18.05
C MET A 185 -6.35 -13.15 18.85
N ARG A 186 -5.93 -11.88 18.77
CA ARG A 186 -6.62 -10.77 19.46
C ARG A 186 -7.91 -10.29 18.80
N PHE A 187 -8.31 -10.90 17.68
CA PHE A 187 -9.67 -10.77 17.13
C PHE A 187 -10.49 -12.07 17.24
N ALA A 188 -10.16 -12.93 18.20
CA ALA A 188 -11.12 -13.87 18.73
C ALA A 188 -11.79 -13.24 19.97
N SER A 189 -12.95 -12.61 19.78
CA SER A 189 -13.98 -12.55 20.81
C SER A 189 -15.30 -12.94 20.16
N PRO A 190 -16.09 -13.80 20.83
CA PRO A 190 -17.25 -14.44 20.24
C PRO A 190 -18.45 -13.49 20.25
N GLU A 191 -19.12 -13.40 19.11
CA GLU A 191 -20.57 -13.40 18.92
C GLU A 191 -20.88 -13.44 17.42
#